data_AF-A0A418GP12-F1
#
_entry.id   AF-A0A418GP12-F1
#
_cell.length_a   1.000
_cell.length_b   1.000
_cell.length_c   1.000
_cell.angle_alpha   90.00
_cell.angle_beta   90.00
_cell.angle_gamma   90.00
#
_symmetry.space_group_name_H-M   'P 1'
#
loop_
_entity.id
_entity.type
_entity.pdbx_description
1 polymer ?
#
loop_
_entity_poly.entity_id
_entity_poly.type
_entity_poly.pdbx_seq_one_letter_code
_entity_poly.pdbx_strand_id
1 'polypeptide(L)'
;ATIAVVEDPFEIRLERLNEEYFLRMHHDFTHAYGDEQGWQEYCEYLHHGLSAIKRRLGLQRYNELAARLDAALTTQLTTGSTDGHLAWLVPLLEEYYDPMYRYQLEKKAEKVVFRGEWAEVAEWVKAQ
;
A
#
# COMPACT_ATOMS: atom_id res chain seq x y z
N ALA A 1 3.87 12.38 -22.74
CA ALA A 1 2.59 11.91 -22.18
C ALA A 1 2.10 12.93 -21.17
N THR A 2 0.82 13.30 -21.28
CA THR A 2 0.07 14.06 -20.27
C THR A 2 -0.22 13.17 -19.06
N ILE A 3 -0.55 13.78 -17.92
CA ILE A 3 -0.79 13.10 -16.64
C ILE A 3 -2.15 13.54 -16.11
N ALA A 4 -3.01 12.59 -15.78
CA ALA A 4 -4.17 12.80 -14.91
C ALA A 4 -3.83 12.24 -13.52
N VAL A 5 -4.19 12.98 -12.46
CA VAL A 5 -3.87 12.61 -11.07
C VAL A 5 -5.15 12.22 -10.34
N VAL A 6 -5.15 11.04 -9.73
CA VAL A 6 -6.19 10.61 -8.79
C VAL A 6 -5.81 11.11 -7.39
N GLU A 7 -6.65 11.97 -6.82
CA GLU A 7 -6.48 12.57 -5.49
C GLU A 7 -7.58 12.06 -4.53
N ASP A 8 -7.74 10.73 -4.42
CA ASP A 8 -8.70 10.11 -3.52
C ASP A 8 -8.42 10.49 -2.04
N PRO A 9 -9.47 10.64 -1.21
CA PRO A 9 -9.33 10.83 0.23
C PRO A 9 -8.48 9.74 0.88
N PHE A 10 -7.76 10.08 1.96
CA PHE A 10 -6.84 9.13 2.61
C PHE A 10 -7.54 7.85 3.06
N GLU A 11 -8.73 7.95 3.61
CA GLU A 11 -9.54 6.81 4.06
C GLU A 11 -9.88 5.85 2.91
N ILE A 12 -10.30 6.39 1.76
CA ILE A 12 -10.59 5.60 0.55
C ILE A 12 -9.32 4.90 0.03
N ARG A 13 -8.16 5.58 0.07
CA ARG A 13 -6.89 4.96 -0.30
C ARG A 13 -6.52 3.82 0.65
N LEU A 14 -6.72 4.00 1.96
CA LEU A 14 -6.45 2.97 2.97
C LEU A 14 -7.35 1.74 2.78
N GLU A 15 -8.65 1.93 2.57
CA GLU A 15 -9.59 0.84 2.31
C GLU A 15 -9.18 0.02 1.09
N ARG A 16 -8.86 0.69 -0.03
CA ARG A 16 -8.40 0.03 -1.26
C ARG A 16 -7.11 -0.75 -1.03
N LEU A 17 -6.12 -0.15 -0.36
CA LEU A 17 -4.86 -0.81 -0.06
C LEU A 17 -5.05 -2.01 0.86
N ASN A 18 -5.95 -1.92 1.85
CA ASN A 18 -6.27 -3.04 2.73
C ASN A 18 -6.89 -4.21 1.95
N GLU A 19 -7.82 -3.93 1.05
CA GLU A 19 -8.45 -4.94 0.20
C GLU A 19 -7.43 -5.60 -0.75
N GLU A 20 -6.63 -4.80 -1.46
CA GLU A 20 -5.67 -5.30 -2.45
C GLU A 20 -4.55 -6.10 -1.77
N TYR A 21 -3.93 -5.56 -0.72
CA TYR A 21 -2.71 -6.12 -0.17
C TYR A 21 -2.91 -7.10 0.98
N PHE A 22 -4.03 -7.08 1.71
CA PHE A 22 -4.20 -7.95 2.88
C PHE A 22 -5.31 -8.98 2.72
N LEU A 23 -6.39 -8.64 2.02
CA LEU A 23 -7.47 -9.58 1.73
C LEU A 23 -7.18 -10.37 0.47
N ARG A 24 -7.09 -9.68 -0.66
CA ARG A 24 -6.96 -10.32 -1.97
C ARG A 24 -5.63 -11.02 -2.14
N MET A 25 -4.53 -10.36 -1.77
CA MET A 25 -3.21 -10.97 -1.93
C MET A 25 -3.02 -12.19 -1.02
N HIS A 26 -3.51 -12.15 0.22
CA HIS A 26 -3.53 -13.34 1.09
C HIS A 26 -4.31 -14.49 0.43
N HIS A 27 -5.51 -14.22 -0.08
CA HIS A 27 -6.31 -15.19 -0.83
C HIS A 27 -5.56 -15.74 -2.05
N ASP A 28 -4.88 -14.88 -2.82
CA ASP A 28 -4.18 -15.29 -4.04
C ASP A 28 -2.98 -16.19 -3.70
N PHE A 29 -2.25 -15.91 -2.62
CA PHE A 29 -1.18 -16.79 -2.13
C PHE A 29 -1.71 -18.13 -1.61
N THR A 30 -2.76 -18.14 -0.80
CA THR A 30 -3.35 -19.40 -0.29
C THR A 30 -3.95 -20.23 -1.41
N HIS A 31 -4.57 -19.58 -2.41
CA HIS A 31 -5.10 -20.26 -3.59
C HIS A 31 -3.99 -20.89 -4.45
N ALA A 32 -2.86 -20.20 -4.62
CA ALA A 32 -1.75 -20.67 -5.44
C ALA A 32 -0.90 -21.76 -4.77
N TYR A 33 -0.68 -21.67 -3.46
CA TYR A 33 0.30 -22.50 -2.74
C TYR A 33 -0.31 -23.39 -1.65
N GLY A 34 -1.61 -23.29 -1.39
CA GLY A 34 -2.28 -23.92 -0.24
C GLY A 34 -2.15 -23.08 1.03
N ASP A 35 -2.88 -23.44 2.09
CA ASP A 35 -3.02 -22.59 3.28
C ASP A 35 -1.69 -22.33 4.01
N GLU A 36 -0.94 -23.39 4.35
CA GLU A 36 0.30 -23.25 5.13
C GLU A 36 1.42 -22.56 4.33
N GLN A 37 1.69 -23.03 3.11
CA GLN A 37 2.74 -22.42 2.27
C GLN A 37 2.31 -21.02 1.81
N GLY A 38 1.05 -20.84 1.41
CA GLY A 38 0.53 -19.54 0.98
C GLY A 38 0.62 -18.49 2.08
N TRP A 39 0.35 -18.86 3.33
CA TRP A 39 0.57 -17.96 4.46
C TRP A 39 2.04 -17.53 4.60
N GLN A 40 2.98 -18.47 4.47
CA GLN A 40 4.42 -18.18 4.55
C GLN A 40 4.88 -17.25 3.42
N GLU A 41 4.52 -17.55 2.17
CA GLU A 41 4.85 -16.73 1.00
C GLU A 41 4.25 -15.31 1.10
N TYR A 42 3.02 -15.20 1.60
CA TYR A 42 2.37 -13.91 1.87
C TYR A 42 3.12 -13.09 2.93
N CYS A 43 3.52 -13.71 4.05
CA CYS A 43 4.33 -13.06 5.08
C CYS A 43 5.66 -12.58 4.50
N GLU A 44 6.37 -13.46 3.78
CA GLU A 44 7.65 -13.14 3.16
C GLU A 44 7.53 -12.01 2.14
N TYR A 45 6.48 -12.00 1.33
CA TYR A 45 6.19 -10.92 0.39
C TYR A 45 6.11 -9.56 1.08
N LEU A 46 5.33 -9.46 2.16
CA LEU A 46 5.15 -8.21 2.90
C LEU A 46 6.45 -7.74 3.57
N HIS A 47 7.20 -8.66 4.20
CA HIS A 47 8.51 -8.36 4.76
C HIS A 47 9.51 -7.93 3.69
N HIS A 48 9.51 -8.59 2.54
CA HIS A 48 10.39 -8.25 1.44
C HIS A 48 10.11 -6.82 0.95
N GLY A 49 8.83 -6.47 0.74
CA GLY A 49 8.42 -5.11 0.36
C GLY A 49 8.91 -4.05 1.35
N LEU A 50 8.75 -4.28 2.65
CA LEU A 50 9.24 -3.38 3.69
C LEU A 50 10.78 -3.30 3.72
N SER A 51 11.47 -4.42 3.51
CA SER A 51 12.94 -4.48 3.50
C SER A 51 13.55 -3.72 2.31
N ALA A 52 12.87 -3.72 1.15
CA ALA A 52 13.33 -3.06 -0.07
C ALA A 52 13.51 -1.54 0.12
N ILE A 53 12.78 -0.94 1.06
CA ILE A 53 12.82 0.49 1.37
C ILE A 53 13.58 0.82 2.66
N LYS A 54 14.18 -0.19 3.32
CA LYS A 54 14.93 -0.06 4.58
C LYS A 54 16.00 1.04 4.53
N ARG A 55 16.74 1.17 3.42
CA ARG A 55 17.78 2.21 3.28
C ARG A 55 17.22 3.62 3.39
N ARG A 56 15.99 3.85 2.93
CA ARG A 56 15.33 5.15 2.97
C ARG A 56 14.66 5.43 4.31
N LEU A 57 14.11 4.40 4.94
CA LEU A 57 13.52 4.49 6.27
C LEU A 57 14.59 4.69 7.37
N GLY A 58 15.78 4.11 7.19
CA GLY A 58 16.76 3.98 8.25
C GLY A 58 16.45 2.80 9.17
N LEU A 59 17.47 2.35 9.91
CA LEU A 59 17.38 1.10 10.69
C LEU A 59 16.32 1.14 11.79
N GLN A 60 16.27 2.25 12.55
CA GLN A 60 15.31 2.40 13.65
C GLN A 60 13.87 2.32 13.13
N ARG A 61 13.52 3.14 12.14
CA ARG A 61 12.16 3.20 11.60
C ARG A 61 11.75 1.88 10.93
N TYR A 62 12.67 1.26 10.20
CA TYR A 62 12.45 -0.07 9.65
C TYR A 62 12.09 -1.09 10.75
N ASN A 63 12.85 -1.14 11.85
CA ASN A 63 12.59 -2.08 12.93
C ASN A 63 11.23 -1.84 13.60
N GLU A 64 10.85 -0.57 13.80
CA GLU A 64 9.53 -0.20 14.34
C GLU A 64 8.38 -0.67 13.44
N LEU A 65 8.49 -0.44 12.13
CA LEU A 65 7.47 -0.87 11.17
C LEU A 65 7.43 -2.39 11.00
N ALA A 66 8.59 -3.06 11.01
CA ALA A 66 8.68 -4.52 10.91
C ALA A 66 8.00 -5.19 12.12
N ALA A 67 8.24 -4.69 13.33
CA ALA A 67 7.58 -5.22 14.53
C ALA A 67 6.05 -5.05 14.50
N ARG A 68 5.56 -3.94 13.91
CA ARG A 68 4.11 -3.73 13.73
C ARG A 68 3.54 -4.65 12.66
N LEU A 69 4.29 -4.92 11.58
CA LEU A 69 3.93 -5.92 10.58
C LEU A 69 3.83 -7.32 11.20
N ASP A 70 4.80 -7.73 12.02
CA ASP A 70 4.78 -9.03 12.73
C ASP A 70 3.54 -9.18 13.62
N ALA A 71 3.20 -8.13 14.38
CA ALA A 71 2.02 -8.11 15.23
C ALA A 71 0.71 -8.17 14.41
N ALA A 72 0.67 -7.47 13.28
CA ALA A 72 -0.47 -7.50 12.36
C ALA A 72 -0.67 -8.90 11.75
N LEU A 73 0.40 -9.53 11.26
CA LEU A 73 0.37 -10.88 10.71
C LEU A 73 -0.10 -11.90 11.75
N THR A 74 0.38 -11.80 12.99
CA THR A 74 -0.07 -12.65 14.10
C THR A 74 -1.56 -12.50 14.35
N THR A 75 -2.07 -11.26 14.33
CA THR A 75 -3.50 -10.96 14.50
C THR A 75 -4.32 -11.52 13.35
N GLN A 76 -3.87 -11.34 12.11
CA GLN A 76 -4.54 -11.86 10.92
C GLN A 76 -4.60 -13.38 10.94
N LEU A 77 -3.52 -14.07 11.31
CA LEU A 77 -3.50 -15.54 11.41
C LEU A 77 -4.46 -16.08 12.47
N THR A 78 -4.55 -15.40 13.62
CA THR A 78 -5.32 -15.89 14.77
C THR A 78 -6.80 -15.51 14.73
N THR A 79 -7.14 -14.39 14.08
CA THR A 79 -8.49 -13.82 14.11
C THR A 79 -9.13 -13.66 12.72
N GLY A 80 -8.33 -13.69 11.66
CA GLY A 80 -8.77 -13.34 10.30
C GLY A 80 -8.88 -11.83 10.04
N SER A 81 -8.74 -10.96 11.05
CA SER A 81 -8.83 -9.50 10.86
C SER A 81 -7.55 -8.93 10.27
N THR A 82 -7.69 -8.04 9.29
CA THR A 82 -6.57 -7.29 8.68
C THR A 82 -6.38 -5.89 9.29
N ASP A 83 -7.21 -5.47 10.24
CA ASP A 83 -7.20 -4.10 10.78
C ASP A 83 -5.85 -3.73 11.42
N GLY A 84 -5.16 -4.73 11.99
CA GLY A 84 -3.83 -4.56 12.57
C GLY A 84 -2.79 -4.04 11.58
N HIS A 85 -2.97 -4.26 10.27
CA HIS A 85 -2.04 -3.80 9.25
C HIS A 85 -2.00 -2.28 9.10
N LEU A 86 -3.06 -1.57 9.52
CA LEU A 86 -3.08 -0.10 9.51
C LEU A 86 -1.96 0.49 10.37
N ALA A 87 -1.54 -0.21 11.43
CA ALA A 87 -0.51 0.28 12.36
C ALA A 87 0.87 0.50 11.70
N TRP A 88 1.17 -0.21 10.61
CA TRP A 88 2.41 -0.04 9.84
C TRP A 88 2.17 0.56 8.46
N LEU A 89 0.99 0.37 7.86
CA LEU A 89 0.65 0.93 6.56
C LEU A 89 0.49 2.46 6.61
N VAL A 90 -0.27 2.99 7.58
CA VAL A 90 -0.50 4.45 7.74
C VAL A 90 0.81 5.24 7.82
N PRO A 91 1.71 4.96 8.80
CA PRO A 91 2.97 5.71 8.88
C PRO A 91 3.85 5.51 7.65
N LEU A 92 3.80 4.34 7.00
CA LEU A 92 4.55 4.09 5.77
C LEU A 92 4.05 4.96 4.61
N LEU A 93 2.74 5.15 4.48
CA LEU A 93 2.17 6.04 3.47
C LEU A 93 2.54 7.50 3.73
N GLU A 94 2.29 7.99 4.95
CA GLU A 94 2.48 9.40 5.29
C GLU A 94 3.94 9.83 5.27
N GLU A 95 4.87 8.96 5.68
CA GLU A 95 6.27 9.34 5.87
C GLU A 95 7.15 9.00 4.67
N TYR A 96 6.74 8.05 3.83
CA TYR A 96 7.56 7.57 2.72
C TYR A 96 6.90 7.75 1.36
N TYR A 97 5.73 7.15 1.14
CA TYR A 97 5.12 7.15 -0.19
C TYR A 97 4.50 8.51 -0.57
N ASP A 98 3.69 9.12 0.29
CA ASP A 98 3.00 10.38 -0.01
C ASP A 98 3.99 11.54 -0.27
N PRO A 99 5.06 11.74 0.54
CA PRO A 99 6.07 12.76 0.25
C PRO A 99 6.83 12.49 -1.06
N MET A 100 7.15 11.22 -1.33
CA MET A 100 7.83 10.82 -2.57
C MET A 100 6.96 11.10 -3.80
N TYR A 101 5.68 10.73 -3.76
CA TYR A 101 4.75 10.96 -4.87
C TYR A 101 4.50 12.45 -5.09
N ARG A 102 4.30 13.23 -4.03
CA ARG A 102 4.14 14.69 -4.12
C ARG A 102 5.35 15.33 -4.82
N TYR A 103 6.55 15.00 -4.37
CA TYR A 103 7.78 15.49 -4.99
C TYR A 103 7.93 15.10 -6.47
N GLN A 104 7.56 13.87 -6.82
CA GLN A 104 7.60 13.41 -8.22
C GLN A 104 6.56 14.11 -9.10
N LEU A 105 5.38 14.40 -8.55
CA LEU A 105 4.31 15.13 -9.23
C LEU A 105 4.68 16.61 -9.43
N GLU A 106 5.26 17.26 -8.42
CA GLU A 106 5.74 18.65 -8.52
C GLU A 106 6.72 18.84 -9.68
N LYS A 107 7.65 17.90 -9.87
CA LYS A 107 8.59 17.91 -11.01
C LYS A 107 7.95 17.77 -12.39
N LYS A 108 6.70 17.33 -12.45
CA LYS A 108 5.94 17.09 -13.68
C LYS A 108 4.66 17.93 -13.71
N ALA A 109 4.58 18.99 -12.90
CA ALA A 109 3.36 19.78 -12.75
C ALA A 109 2.82 20.30 -14.09
N GLU A 110 3.72 20.71 -15.00
CA GLU A 110 3.40 21.16 -16.36
C GLU A 110 2.71 20.10 -17.25
N LYS A 111 2.82 18.81 -16.89
CA LYS A 111 2.22 17.69 -17.63
C LYS A 111 0.88 17.27 -17.03
N VAL A 112 0.52 17.81 -15.86
CA VAL A 112 -0.75 17.49 -15.21
C VAL A 112 -1.87 18.27 -15.89
N VAL A 113 -2.77 17.55 -16.55
CA VAL A 113 -3.88 18.13 -17.33
C VAL A 113 -5.24 17.99 -16.64
N PHE A 114 -5.33 17.12 -15.63
CA PHE A 114 -6.54 16.90 -14.86
C PHE A 114 -6.21 16.36 -13.47
N ARG A 115 -7.02 16.73 -12.47
CA ARG A 115 -6.97 16.22 -11.09
C ARG A 115 -8.40 16.05 -10.58
N GLY A 116 -8.64 14.96 -9.87
CA GLY A 116 -9.92 14.69 -9.23
C GLY A 116 -9.91 13.34 -8.51
N GLU A 117 -11.03 12.98 -7.92
CA GLU A 117 -11.25 11.63 -7.40
C GLU A 117 -11.24 10.61 -8.54
N TRP A 118 -11.11 9.32 -8.21
CA TRP A 118 -11.04 8.25 -9.20
C TRP A 118 -12.19 8.31 -10.21
N ALA A 119 -13.42 8.58 -9.76
CA ALA A 119 -14.59 8.67 -10.63
C ALA A 119 -14.47 9.81 -11.65
N GLU A 120 -14.05 11.00 -11.20
CA GLU A 120 -13.87 12.17 -12.05
C GLU A 120 -12.74 11.96 -13.07
N VAL A 121 -11.63 11.34 -12.64
CA VAL A 121 -10.52 10.99 -13.54
C VAL A 121 -10.97 9.96 -14.57
N ALA A 122 -11.73 8.94 -14.16
CA ALA A 122 -12.23 7.91 -15.06
C ALA A 122 -13.23 8.48 -16.09
N GLU A 123 -14.09 9.41 -15.68
CA GLU A 123 -14.97 10.14 -16.60
C GLU A 123 -14.18 11.02 -17.57
N TRP A 124 -13.19 11.76 -17.07
CA TRP A 124 -12.33 12.59 -17.91
C TRP A 124 -11.58 11.76 -18.95
N VAL A 125 -11.02 10.60 -18.58
CA VAL A 125 -10.34 9.68 -19.51
C VAL A 125 -11.29 9.15 -20.57
N LYS A 126 -12.54 8.82 -20.21
CA LYS A 126 -13.56 8.35 -21.18
C LYS A 126 -14.00 9.45 -22.15
N ALA A 127 -13.89 10.71 -21.74
CA ALA A 127 -14.26 11.87 -22.55
C ALA A 127 -13.12 12.36 -23.46
N GLN A 128 -11.93 11.74 -23.43
CA GLN A 128 -10.80 12.03 -24.32
C GLN A 128 -10.91 11.32 -25.68
#